data_AF-A0A0C2Z599-F1
#
_entry.id   AF-A0A0C2Z599-F1
#
_cell.length_a   1.000
_cell.length_b   1.000
_cell.length_c   1.000
_cell.angle_alpha   90.00
_cell.angle_beta   90.00
_cell.angle_gamma   90.00
#
_symmetry.space_group_name_H-M   'P 1'
#
loop_
_entity.id
_entity.type
_entity.pdbx_description
1 polymer ?
#
loop_
_entity_poly.entity_id
_entity_poly.type
_entity_poly.pdbx_seq_one_letter_code
_entity_poly.pdbx_strand_id
1 'polypeptide(L)'
;MVDIKPFHGEDSPNENPQDFLKAFNRVMRENPNITSDAEKIEVFDDYLAGGSAVEEWYNSLPASKHYRWDKFREAFKTRWPPIQCTMKMMQDYKKELLELELAEDSIGTIKMKSGVQAWTHVIWAEEALSLAKLAKI
;
A
#
# COMPACT_ATOMS: atom_id res chain seq x y z
N MET A 1 -3.08 13.90 15.39
CA MET A 1 -2.73 12.50 15.72
C MET A 1 -3.22 11.64 14.56
N VAL A 2 -2.36 10.85 13.93
CA VAL A 2 -2.81 9.93 12.87
C VAL A 2 -3.54 8.79 13.57
N ASP A 3 -4.83 8.66 13.32
CA ASP A 3 -5.64 7.56 13.84
C ASP A 3 -5.35 6.31 12.99
N ILE A 4 -4.61 5.36 13.54
CA ILE A 4 -4.34 4.08 12.88
C ILE A 4 -5.41 3.11 13.36
N LYS A 5 -6.16 2.54 12.42
CA LYS A 5 -7.15 1.50 12.72
C LYS A 5 -6.45 0.26 13.28
N PRO A 6 -7.10 -0.50 14.18
CA PRO A 6 -6.60 -1.80 14.60
C PRO A 6 -6.31 -2.69 13.40
N PHE A 7 -5.17 -3.37 13.44
CA PHE A 7 -4.76 -4.30 12.41
C PHE A 7 -5.43 -5.65 12.64
N HIS A 8 -6.07 -6.18 11.60
CA HIS A 8 -6.83 -7.42 11.63
C HIS A 8 -6.11 -8.58 10.92
N GLY A 9 -5.04 -8.30 10.18
CA GLY A 9 -4.27 -9.34 9.49
C GLY A 9 -5.12 -10.10 8.48
N GLU A 10 -5.16 -11.42 8.59
CA GLU A 10 -5.88 -12.31 7.68
C GLU A 10 -7.42 -12.12 7.72
N ASP A 11 -7.95 -11.52 8.78
CA ASP A 11 -9.40 -11.29 8.94
C ASP A 11 -9.91 -10.08 8.13
N SER A 12 -9.01 -9.33 7.46
CA SER A 12 -9.36 -8.18 6.64
C SER A 12 -8.69 -8.22 5.26
N PRO A 13 -9.40 -8.65 4.20
CA PRO A 13 -8.80 -8.85 2.87
C PRO A 13 -8.38 -7.56 2.16
N ASN A 14 -8.86 -6.40 2.63
CA ASN A 14 -8.53 -5.08 2.07
C ASN A 14 -7.41 -4.37 2.84
N GLU A 15 -6.90 -4.97 3.91
CA GLU A 15 -5.83 -4.41 4.71
C GLU A 15 -4.46 -4.82 4.15
N ASN A 16 -3.57 -3.83 3.96
CA ASN A 16 -2.19 -4.09 3.57
C ASN A 16 -1.28 -4.09 4.81
N PRO A 17 -0.72 -5.25 5.22
CA PRO A 17 0.13 -5.35 6.40
C PRO A 17 1.37 -4.45 6.37
N GLN A 18 1.90 -4.18 5.16
CA GLN A 18 3.07 -3.33 5.02
C GLN A 18 2.72 -1.84 5.17
N ASP A 19 1.52 -1.43 4.79
CA ASP A 19 1.08 -0.05 4.96
C ASP A 19 0.73 0.24 6.42
N PHE A 20 0.09 -0.71 7.11
CA PHE A 20 -0.08 -0.66 8.56
C PHE A 20 1.27 -0.51 9.28
N LEU A 21 2.23 -1.39 8.99
CA LEU A 21 3.56 -1.33 9.61
C LEU A 21 4.27 0.02 9.35
N LYS A 22 4.11 0.60 8.16
CA LYS A 22 4.67 1.93 7.84
C LYS A 22 3.96 3.04 8.61
N ALA A 23 2.63 3.00 8.71
CA ALA A 23 1.83 3.95 9.45
C ALA A 23 2.19 3.93 10.94
N PHE A 24 2.26 2.74 11.54
CA PHE A 24 2.71 2.54 12.92
C PHE A 24 4.11 3.13 13.14
N ASN A 25 5.08 2.78 12.28
CA ASN A 25 6.42 3.32 12.39
C ASN A 25 6.49 4.85 12.27
N ARG A 26 5.58 5.46 11.51
CA ARG A 26 5.49 6.92 11.42
C ARG A 26 5.04 7.51 12.76
N VAL A 27 3.95 7.00 13.33
CA VAL A 27 3.45 7.45 14.65
C VAL A 27 4.51 7.27 15.73
N MET A 28 5.23 6.14 15.74
CA MET A 28 6.31 5.91 16.70
C MET A 28 7.49 6.89 16.56
N ARG A 29 7.79 7.40 15.36
CA ARG A 29 8.83 8.44 15.18
C ARG A 29 8.36 9.82 15.64
N GLU A 30 7.06 10.07 15.61
CA GLU A 30 6.45 11.32 16.05
C GLU A 30 6.22 11.33 17.58
N ASN A 31 6.37 10.19 18.26
CA ASN A 31 6.20 10.05 19.70
C ASN A 31 7.56 10.04 20.45
N PRO A 32 7.92 11.13 21.17
CA PRO A 32 9.20 11.21 21.87
C PRO A 32 9.28 10.35 23.14
N ASN A 33 8.16 9.80 23.61
CA ASN A 33 8.10 9.07 24.88
C ASN A 33 8.44 7.58 24.75
N ILE A 34 8.48 7.05 23.53
CA ILE A 34 8.86 5.65 23.27
C ILE A 34 10.36 5.61 22.97
N THR A 35 11.13 5.08 23.91
CA THR A 35 12.60 5.19 23.86
C THR A 35 13.30 3.86 23.65
N SER A 36 12.58 2.75 23.83
CA SER A 36 13.11 1.39 23.66
C SER A 36 12.33 0.57 22.63
N ASP A 37 13.02 -0.44 22.08
CA ASP A 37 12.39 -1.42 21.18
C ASP A 37 11.30 -2.23 21.89
N ALA A 38 11.46 -2.53 23.17
CA ALA A 38 10.49 -3.31 23.95
C ALA A 38 9.19 -2.53 24.15
N GLU A 39 9.27 -1.27 24.61
CA GLU A 39 8.11 -0.37 24.72
C GLU A 39 7.42 -0.20 23.37
N LYS A 40 8.19 -0.09 22.29
CA LYS A 40 7.63 0.02 20.94
C LYS A 40 6.85 -1.22 20.53
N ILE A 41 7.31 -2.41 20.93
CA ILE A 41 6.63 -3.68 20.62
C ILE A 41 5.38 -3.83 21.48
N GLU A 42 5.44 -3.43 22.75
CA GLU A 42 4.26 -3.38 23.62
C GLU A 42 3.20 -2.44 23.06
N VAL A 43 3.58 -1.22 22.66
CA VAL A 43 2.67 -0.29 22.00
C VAL A 43 2.17 -0.83 20.66
N PHE A 44 2.89 -1.72 19.97
CA PHE A 44 2.38 -2.33 18.74
C PHE A 44 1.17 -3.24 19.01
N ASP A 45 1.14 -3.91 20.16
CA ASP A 45 0.03 -4.76 20.60
C ASP A 45 -1.28 -3.97 20.73
N ASP A 46 -1.20 -2.72 21.22
CA ASP A 46 -2.36 -1.81 21.32
C ASP A 46 -3.01 -1.50 19.95
N TYR A 47 -2.29 -1.71 18.85
CA TYR A 47 -2.79 -1.53 17.48
C TYR A 47 -3.23 -2.84 16.83
N LEU A 48 -3.27 -3.95 17.56
CA LEU A 48 -3.82 -5.22 17.08
C LEU A 48 -5.32 -5.32 17.41
N ALA A 49 -6.08 -5.97 16.54
CA ALA A 49 -7.48 -6.25 16.83
C ALA A 49 -7.58 -7.29 17.95
N GLY A 50 -8.23 -6.94 19.07
CA GLY A 50 -8.41 -7.86 20.19
C GLY A 50 -9.23 -9.11 19.84
N GLY A 51 -8.82 -10.26 20.37
CA GLY A 51 -9.44 -11.56 20.11
C GLY A 51 -9.29 -12.07 18.68
N SER A 52 -8.34 -11.52 17.91
CA SER A 52 -8.10 -11.88 16.51
C SER A 52 -6.90 -12.81 16.33
N ALA A 53 -6.80 -13.40 15.15
CA ALA A 53 -5.66 -14.26 14.79
C ALA A 53 -4.30 -13.53 14.86
N VAL A 54 -4.28 -12.20 14.70
CA VAL A 54 -3.02 -11.44 14.81
C VAL A 54 -2.60 -11.22 16.26
N GLU A 55 -3.53 -11.04 17.19
CA GLU A 55 -3.23 -10.98 18.63
C GLU A 55 -2.73 -12.35 19.13
N GLU A 56 -3.36 -13.45 18.69
CA GLU A 56 -2.87 -14.80 18.97
C GLU A 56 -1.45 -15.04 18.42
N TRP A 57 -1.18 -14.57 17.20
CA TRP A 57 0.16 -14.63 16.62
C TRP A 57 1.17 -13.84 17.47
N TYR A 58 0.83 -12.62 17.87
CA TYR A 58 1.70 -11.78 18.71
C TYR A 58 2.04 -12.48 20.03
N ASN A 59 1.03 -13.03 20.71
CA ASN A 59 1.19 -13.77 21.96
C ASN A 59 2.00 -15.07 21.82
N SER A 60 2.04 -15.65 20.62
CA SER A 60 2.82 -16.87 20.34
C SER A 60 4.32 -16.62 20.09
N LEU A 61 4.74 -15.36 19.97
CA LEU A 61 6.13 -15.02 19.67
C LEU A 61 7.05 -15.34 20.87
N PRO A 62 8.27 -15.85 20.63
CA PRO A 62 9.21 -16.08 21.72
C PRO A 62 9.71 -14.75 22.27
N ALA A 63 10.10 -14.73 23.55
CA ALA A 63 10.58 -13.54 24.25
C ALA A 63 11.65 -12.74 23.47
N SER A 64 12.54 -13.42 22.74
CA SER A 64 13.58 -12.79 21.91
C SER A 64 13.03 -11.85 20.81
N LYS A 65 11.77 -12.01 20.41
CA LYS A 65 11.06 -11.16 19.45
C LYS A 65 10.35 -9.97 20.11
N HIS A 66 10.19 -9.95 21.43
CA HIS A 66 9.56 -8.84 22.17
C HIS A 66 10.55 -7.77 22.66
N TYR A 67 11.86 -7.98 22.53
CA TYR A 67 12.88 -7.01 22.98
C TYR A 67 13.67 -6.35 21.85
N ARG A 68 13.42 -6.74 20.61
CA ARG A 68 14.21 -6.33 19.44
C ARG A 68 13.31 -6.02 18.26
N TRP A 69 13.22 -4.74 17.90
CA TRP A 69 12.30 -4.28 16.86
C TRP A 69 12.67 -4.82 15.47
N ASP A 70 13.96 -5.02 15.20
CA ASP A 70 14.41 -5.67 13.97
C ASP A 70 13.90 -7.11 13.86
N LYS A 71 13.98 -7.87 14.96
CA LYS A 71 13.53 -9.25 15.04
C LYS A 71 12.01 -9.39 15.03
N PHE A 72 11.30 -8.46 15.66
CA PHE A 72 9.85 -8.37 15.59
C PHE A 72 9.38 -8.13 14.14
N ARG A 73 9.93 -7.11 13.47
CA ARG A 73 9.61 -6.81 12.06
C ARG A 73 9.88 -7.97 11.11
N GLU A 74 10.96 -8.72 11.36
CA GLU A 74 11.28 -9.92 10.59
C GLU A 74 10.19 -10.99 10.75
N ALA A 75 9.73 -11.23 11.98
CA ALA A 75 8.64 -12.17 12.26
C ALA A 75 7.33 -11.70 11.61
N PHE A 76 7.00 -10.41 11.73
CA PHE A 76 5.82 -9.81 11.11
C PHE A 76 5.84 -10.00 9.59
N LYS A 77 6.94 -9.69 8.91
CA LYS A 77 7.07 -9.87 7.46
C LYS A 77 7.11 -11.33 7.02
N THR A 78 7.47 -12.25 7.91
CA THR A 78 7.40 -13.68 7.65
C THR A 78 5.95 -14.16 7.65
N ARG A 79 5.14 -13.66 8.60
CA ARG A 79 3.71 -14.00 8.70
C ARG A 79 2.88 -13.30 7.62
N TRP A 80 3.13 -12.00 7.40
CA TRP A 80 2.48 -11.18 6.39
C TRP A 80 3.50 -10.65 5.38
N PRO A 81 3.86 -11.47 4.36
CA PRO A 81 4.82 -11.06 3.35
C PRO A 81 4.33 -9.85 2.55
N PRO A 82 5.24 -8.98 2.07
CA PRO A 82 4.87 -7.88 1.19
C PRO A 82 4.17 -8.40 -0.06
N ILE A 83 2.99 -7.87 -0.36
CA ILE A 83 2.30 -8.11 -1.62
C ILE A 83 3.20 -7.60 -2.73
N GLN A 84 3.64 -8.49 -3.63
CA GLN A 84 4.40 -8.11 -4.80
C GLN A 84 3.47 -7.33 -5.73
N CYS A 85 3.79 -6.06 -5.98
CA CYS A 85 3.12 -5.31 -7.02
C CYS A 85 3.48 -5.95 -8.35
N THR A 86 2.51 -6.53 -9.05
CA THR A 86 2.70 -6.96 -10.43
C THR A 86 2.95 -5.70 -11.25
N MET A 87 4.20 -5.46 -11.61
CA MET A 87 4.53 -4.44 -12.59
C MET A 87 3.94 -4.89 -13.93
N LYS A 88 3.11 -4.03 -14.51
CA LYS A 88 2.64 -4.21 -15.89
C LYS A 88 3.85 -4.45 -16.79
N MET A 89 3.80 -5.53 -17.54
CA MET A 89 4.82 -5.86 -18.52
C MET A 89 4.53 -5.12 -19.82
N MET A 90 5.51 -5.13 -20.73
CA MET A 90 5.36 -4.53 -22.07
C MET A 90 4.11 -5.04 -22.81
N GLN A 91 3.74 -6.31 -22.62
CA GLN A 91 2.55 -6.91 -23.23
C GLN A 91 1.25 -6.28 -22.71
N ASP A 92 1.19 -5.94 -21.43
CA ASP A 92 0.03 -5.28 -20.83
C ASP A 92 -0.14 -3.87 -21.42
N TYR A 93 0.96 -3.12 -21.57
CA TYR A 93 0.91 -1.80 -22.22
C TYR A 93 0.52 -1.87 -23.70
N LYS A 94 0.94 -2.91 -24.43
CA LYS A 94 0.49 -3.14 -25.82
C LYS A 94 -1.00 -3.40 -25.87
N LYS A 95 -1.51 -4.24 -24.98
CA LYS A 95 -2.94 -4.55 -24.88
C LYS A 95 -3.74 -3.28 -24.55
N GLU A 96 -3.30 -2.52 -23.55
CA GLU A 96 -3.94 -1.24 -23.18
C GLU A 96 -3.93 -0.22 -24.31
N LEU A 97 -2.83 -0.13 -25.07
CA LEU A 97 -2.78 0.76 -26.23
C LEU A 97 -3.79 0.34 -27.32
N LEU A 98 -3.94 -0.96 -27.55
CA LEU A 98 -4.89 -1.50 -28.54
C LEU A 98 -6.35 -1.33 -28.10
N GLU A 99 -6.60 -1.36 -26.80
CA GLU A 99 -7.94 -1.18 -26.20
C GLU A 99 -8.26 0.31 -25.94
N LEU A 100 -7.31 1.23 -26.12
CA LEU A 100 -7.51 2.65 -25.84
C LEU A 100 -8.33 3.33 -26.95
N GLU A 101 -9.64 3.37 -26.76
CA GLU A 101 -10.58 4.04 -27.67
C GLU A 101 -11.01 5.42 -27.17
N LEU A 102 -11.22 6.34 -28.11
CA LEU A 102 -11.89 7.62 -27.85
C LEU A 102 -13.29 7.56 -28.47
N ALA A 103 -14.32 7.62 -27.64
CA ALA A 103 -15.69 7.70 -28.12
C ALA A 103 -15.91 8.99 -28.94
N GLU A 104 -16.58 8.86 -30.08
CA GLU A 104 -16.77 9.96 -31.03
C GLU A 104 -17.55 11.13 -30.42
N ASP A 105 -18.55 10.82 -29.59
CA ASP A 105 -19.35 11.80 -28.83
C ASP A 105 -18.53 12.58 -27.80
N SER A 106 -17.37 12.07 -27.42
CA SER A 106 -16.46 12.66 -26.44
C SER A 106 -15.42 13.56 -27.11
N ILE A 107 -15.31 13.56 -28.43
CA ILE A 107 -14.44 14.47 -29.18
C ILE A 107 -14.94 15.91 -29.00
N GLY A 108 -14.00 16.82 -28.71
CA GLY A 108 -14.34 18.23 -28.48
C GLY A 108 -15.08 18.47 -27.15
N THR A 109 -15.06 17.52 -26.23
CA THR A 109 -15.47 17.77 -24.83
C THR A 109 -14.23 18.12 -23.98
N ILE A 110 -14.45 18.78 -22.83
CA ILE A 110 -13.40 19.11 -21.87
C ILE A 110 -13.57 18.23 -20.65
N LYS A 111 -12.48 17.62 -20.18
CA LYS A 111 -12.45 16.88 -18.90
C LYS A 111 -11.27 17.33 -18.03
N MET A 112 -11.39 17.09 -16.74
CA MET A 112 -10.33 17.36 -15.76
C MET A 112 -9.34 16.20 -15.73
N LYS A 113 -8.06 16.46 -15.98
CA LYS A 113 -6.96 15.49 -15.80
C LYS A 113 -5.88 16.13 -14.94
N SER A 114 -5.49 15.48 -13.85
CA SER A 114 -4.45 15.97 -12.94
C SER A 114 -4.64 17.42 -12.47
N GLY A 115 -5.89 17.85 -12.27
CA GLY A 115 -6.24 19.21 -11.87
C GLY A 115 -6.24 20.25 -13.00
N VAL A 116 -6.05 19.85 -14.25
CA VAL A 116 -6.10 20.72 -15.44
C VAL A 116 -7.30 20.36 -16.32
N GLN A 117 -8.07 21.36 -16.75
CA GLN A 117 -9.08 21.19 -17.78
C GLN A 117 -8.40 21.10 -19.15
N ALA A 118 -8.59 20.00 -19.85
CA ALA A 118 -8.08 19.81 -21.20
C ALA A 118 -9.10 19.09 -22.08
N TRP A 119 -8.97 19.27 -23.39
CA TRP A 119 -9.82 18.59 -24.34
C TRP A 119 -9.61 17.08 -24.27
N THR A 120 -10.69 16.32 -24.32
CA THR A 120 -10.66 14.86 -24.18
C THR A 120 -9.76 14.19 -25.23
N HIS A 121 -9.73 14.71 -26.46
CA HIS A 121 -8.87 14.20 -27.52
C HIS A 121 -7.37 14.47 -27.28
N VAL A 122 -7.02 15.59 -26.65
CA VAL A 122 -5.62 15.89 -26.26
C VAL A 122 -5.19 14.92 -25.16
N ILE A 123 -6.05 14.71 -24.16
CA ILE A 123 -5.80 13.78 -23.06
C ILE A 123 -5.61 12.35 -23.57
N TRP A 124 -6.47 11.92 -24.50
CA TRP A 124 -6.37 10.62 -25.14
C TRP A 124 -5.07 10.47 -25.92
N ALA A 125 -4.67 11.48 -26.71
CA ALA A 125 -3.42 11.44 -27.48
C ALA A 125 -2.18 11.34 -26.58
N GLU A 126 -2.17 12.05 -25.44
CA GLU A 126 -1.12 11.92 -24.42
C GLU A 126 -1.08 10.51 -23.80
N GLU A 127 -2.24 9.92 -23.50
CA GLU A 127 -2.35 8.57 -22.96
C GLU A 127 -1.86 7.52 -23.96
N ALA A 128 -2.30 7.61 -25.22
CA ALA A 128 -1.86 6.75 -26.31
C ALA A 128 -0.33 6.83 -26.50
N LEU A 129 0.23 8.05 -26.51
CA LEU A 129 1.68 8.25 -26.65
C LEU A 129 2.45 7.68 -25.46
N SER A 130 1.93 7.82 -24.24
CA SER A 130 2.55 7.26 -23.03
C SER A 130 2.57 5.73 -23.09
N LEU A 131 1.44 5.12 -23.45
CA LEU A 131 1.31 3.67 -23.61
C LEU A 131 2.22 3.14 -24.72
N ALA A 132 2.32 3.82 -25.87
CA ALA A 132 3.23 3.45 -26.95
C ALA A 132 4.69 3.44 -26.50
N LYS A 133 5.13 4.48 -25.78
CA LYS A 133 6.50 4.54 -25.21
C LYS A 133 6.77 3.38 -24.24
N LEU A 134 5.82 3.07 -23.37
CA LEU A 134 5.93 1.95 -22.40
C LEU A 134 5.90 0.57 -23.10
N ALA A 135 5.13 0.47 -24.17
CA ALA A 135 5.07 -0.69 -25.06
C ALA A 135 6.30 -0.84 -25.98
N LYS A 136 7.16 0.19 -26.04
CA LYS A 136 8.31 0.31 -26.94
C LYS A 136 7.92 0.22 -28.42
N ILE A 137 6.88 0.97 -28.81
CA ILE A 137 6.39 1.12 -30.19
C ILE A 137 6.55 2.59 -30.60
#